data_AF-R6YUF7-F1
#
_entry.id   AF-R6YUF7-F1
#
_cell.length_a   1.000
_cell.length_b   1.000
_cell.length_c   1.000
_cell.angle_alpha   90.00
_cell.angle_beta   90.00
_cell.angle_gamma   90.00
#
_symmetry.space_group_name_H-M   'P 1'
#
loop_
_entity.id
_entity.type
_entity.pdbx_description
1 polymer ?
#
loop_
_entity_poly.entity_id
_entity_poly.type
_entity_poly.pdbx_seq_one_letter_code
_entity_poly.pdbx_strand_id
1 'polypeptide(L)'
;MISKRWMQRAFTVAVVCVSCSIFFCSEICRAKTAAKTTKVHTYKEGFTYQKPDSETIARMCGKSYKKGAKIPLSRLRYLRLRYIDFDGRERDGEMVVHKKIAKRTCKVFYELYRIKYPIARMQLVDEYDADDEASMAANNTSAFNYRKVANSSKMSKHSQGLAIDINPRINPYITKYGIAPANSKVYRNRDAETCRGKYRDYMIHRGDEVYRIFKKNGFSWGGDWKYSKDYQHFER
;
A
#
# COMPACT_ATOMS: atom_id res chain seq x y z
N MET A 1 -18.93 74.97 40.15
CA MET A 1 -18.95 73.82 39.23
C MET A 1 -19.51 72.60 39.97
N ILE A 2 -20.53 71.99 39.38
CA ILE A 2 -21.46 70.93 39.84
C ILE A 2 -20.80 69.57 39.45
N SER A 3 -20.59 68.50 40.24
CA SER A 3 -21.46 67.53 40.94
C SER A 3 -20.72 66.16 40.95
N LYS A 4 -20.99 65.23 41.90
CA LYS A 4 -21.65 63.90 41.74
C LYS A 4 -21.16 63.06 40.52
N ARG A 5 -20.93 61.74 40.50
CA ARG A 5 -21.45 60.56 41.23
C ARG A 5 -20.94 59.29 40.48
N TRP A 6 -20.98 58.14 41.15
CA TRP A 6 -21.22 56.76 40.64
C TRP A 6 -20.16 55.94 39.87
N MET A 7 -19.90 54.76 40.47
CA MET A 7 -19.80 53.41 39.87
C MET A 7 -20.54 53.21 38.54
N GLN A 8 -19.92 52.51 37.57
CA GLN A 8 -20.47 51.29 36.96
C GLN A 8 -19.48 50.60 36.01
N ARG A 9 -19.63 49.28 35.94
CA ARG A 9 -18.86 48.26 35.21
C ARG A 9 -19.08 48.34 33.70
N ALA A 10 -18.09 47.96 32.88
CA ALA A 10 -18.33 47.19 31.64
C ALA A 10 -17.02 46.65 31.02
N PHE A 11 -16.91 45.32 31.03
CA PHE A 11 -16.37 44.44 29.99
C PHE A 11 -15.41 45.01 28.92
N THR A 12 -14.19 44.47 28.86
CA THR A 12 -13.53 44.22 27.57
C THR A 12 -12.72 42.91 27.62
N VAL A 13 -13.33 41.90 27.01
CA VAL A 13 -12.80 40.68 26.34
C VAL A 13 -11.40 40.19 26.76
N ALA A 14 -11.39 39.06 27.47
CA ALA A 14 -10.23 38.17 27.58
C ALA A 14 -10.00 37.46 26.23
N VAL A 15 -8.88 37.76 25.56
CA VAL A 15 -8.30 36.88 24.54
C VAL A 15 -7.33 35.95 25.25
N VAL A 16 -7.78 34.75 25.58
CA VAL A 16 -6.87 33.66 25.95
C VAL A 16 -6.92 32.63 24.83
N CYS A 17 -5.78 32.49 24.16
CA CYS A 17 -5.52 31.55 23.07
C CYS A 17 -6.02 30.14 23.42
N VAL A 18 -7.01 29.66 22.66
CA VAL A 18 -7.31 28.22 22.59
C VAL A 18 -6.23 27.59 21.72
N SER A 19 -5.16 27.11 22.35
CA SER A 19 -4.19 26.20 21.72
C SER A 19 -4.13 24.89 22.52
N CYS A 20 -5.29 24.23 22.69
CA CYS A 20 -5.34 22.87 23.20
C CYS A 20 -5.15 21.86 22.06
N SER A 21 -3.96 21.95 21.46
CA SER A 21 -3.08 20.88 21.02
C SER A 21 -3.64 19.45 21.12
N ILE A 22 -4.09 18.91 19.99
CA ILE A 22 -3.61 17.69 19.28
C ILE A 22 -2.82 16.62 20.09
N PHE A 23 -3.17 16.33 21.35
CA PHE A 23 -2.37 15.45 22.22
C PHE A 23 -2.88 14.02 22.44
N PHE A 24 -3.79 13.50 21.61
CA PHE A 24 -4.35 12.14 21.82
C PHE A 24 -4.24 11.17 20.62
N CYS A 25 -3.24 11.34 19.76
CA CYS A 25 -2.87 10.31 18.77
C CYS A 25 -1.43 9.78 18.90
N SER A 26 -0.69 10.13 19.97
CA SER A 26 0.73 9.76 20.10
C SER A 26 1.00 8.48 20.91
N GLU A 27 0.04 7.97 21.69
CA GLU A 27 0.30 6.83 22.57
C GLU A 27 0.29 5.46 21.86
N ILE A 28 -0.33 5.35 20.69
CA ILE A 28 -0.43 4.06 19.99
C ILE A 28 0.92 3.62 19.40
N CYS A 29 1.85 4.56 19.22
CA CYS A 29 3.14 4.29 18.58
C CYS A 29 4.37 4.74 19.39
N ARG A 30 4.22 5.02 20.69
CA ARG A 30 5.35 5.27 21.59
C ARG A 30 5.97 3.95 22.06
N ALA A 31 6.54 3.20 21.13
CA ALA A 31 7.50 2.16 21.48
C ALA A 31 8.79 2.85 21.96
N LYS A 32 8.97 2.98 23.27
CA LYS A 32 10.32 3.16 23.83
C LYS A 32 11.09 1.87 23.55
N THR A 33 11.88 1.85 22.49
CA THR A 33 12.80 0.75 22.21
C THR A 33 14.14 1.32 21.80
N ALA A 34 15.17 1.04 22.61
CA ALA A 34 16.54 1.04 22.14
C ALA A 34 16.58 0.30 20.79
N ALA A 35 17.27 0.87 19.80
CA ALA A 35 17.39 0.32 18.46
C ALA A 35 18.04 -1.06 18.50
N LYS A 36 17.21 -2.10 18.67
CA LYS A 36 17.66 -3.48 18.58
C LYS A 36 17.80 -3.76 17.09
N THR A 37 19.04 -3.80 16.61
CA THR A 37 19.39 -3.99 15.19
C THR A 37 18.58 -5.17 14.63
N THR A 38 17.62 -4.89 13.76
CA THR A 38 16.78 -5.92 13.16
C THR A 38 17.63 -6.73 12.20
N LYS A 39 17.69 -8.05 12.39
CA LYS A 39 18.39 -8.95 11.47
C LYS A 39 17.76 -8.82 10.07
N VAL A 40 18.52 -8.26 9.14
CA VAL A 40 18.18 -8.23 7.71
C VAL A 40 18.42 -9.61 7.11
N HIS A 41 17.42 -10.13 6.41
CA HIS A 41 17.56 -11.35 5.63
C HIS A 41 17.70 -10.98 4.16
N THR A 42 18.80 -11.42 3.55
CA THR A 42 19.05 -11.24 2.11
C THR A 42 18.67 -12.51 1.37
N TYR A 43 17.75 -12.40 0.41
CA TYR A 43 17.48 -13.48 -0.54
C TYR A 43 18.50 -13.44 -1.70
N LYS A 44 18.67 -12.24 -2.28
CA LYS A 44 19.67 -11.87 -3.29
C LYS A 44 20.01 -10.39 -3.09
N GLU A 45 21.10 -9.93 -3.69
CA GLU A 45 21.45 -8.50 -3.70
C GLU A 45 20.27 -7.67 -4.27
N GLY A 46 19.85 -6.62 -3.57
CA GLY A 46 18.65 -5.84 -3.92
C GLY A 46 17.31 -6.46 -3.50
N PHE A 47 17.32 -7.63 -2.83
CA PHE A 47 16.10 -8.34 -2.40
C PHE A 47 16.23 -8.79 -0.94
N THR A 48 15.80 -7.93 -0.03
CA THR A 48 15.92 -8.17 1.42
C THR A 48 14.58 -8.09 2.13
N TYR A 49 14.51 -8.68 3.32
CA TYR A 49 13.38 -8.52 4.22
C TYR A 49 13.80 -8.54 5.68
N GLN A 50 13.13 -7.74 6.50
CA GLN A 50 13.33 -7.65 7.95
C GLN A 50 12.02 -7.38 8.68
N LYS A 51 12.02 -7.42 10.01
CA LYS A 51 10.91 -6.83 10.77
C LYS A 51 10.87 -5.32 10.47
N PRO A 52 9.69 -4.69 10.34
CA PRO A 52 9.62 -3.23 10.30
C PRO A 52 10.35 -2.64 11.51
N ASP A 53 11.26 -1.71 11.25
CA ASP A 53 11.95 -0.92 12.28
C ASP A 53 11.06 0.24 12.75
N SER A 54 11.55 1.04 13.70
CA SER A 54 10.79 2.15 14.28
C SER A 54 10.39 3.19 13.24
N GLU A 55 11.23 3.46 12.25
CA GLU A 55 10.94 4.43 11.19
C GLU A 55 9.84 3.91 10.26
N THR A 56 9.95 2.66 9.82
CA THR A 56 8.91 2.02 9.01
C THR A 56 7.58 1.95 9.77
N ILE A 57 7.60 1.60 11.05
CA ILE A 57 6.41 1.57 11.90
C ILE A 57 5.79 2.96 12.02
N ALA A 58 6.61 4.00 12.20
CA ALA A 58 6.13 5.38 12.28
C ALA A 58 5.43 5.83 10.99
N ARG A 59 5.97 5.46 9.81
CA ARG A 59 5.32 5.72 8.51
C ARG A 59 3.96 5.03 8.37
N MET A 60 3.85 3.79 8.88
CA MET A 60 2.62 2.99 8.76
C MET A 60 1.51 3.35 9.77
N CYS A 61 1.91 3.82 10.95
CA CYS A 61 1.01 3.98 12.08
C CYS A 61 -0.05 5.05 11.82
N GLY A 62 -1.32 4.69 12.06
CA GLY A 62 -2.45 5.59 11.79
C GLY A 62 -2.90 5.64 10.33
N LYS A 63 -2.07 5.13 9.41
CA LYS A 63 -2.34 5.02 7.97
C LYS A 63 -2.66 3.56 7.59
N SER A 64 -1.72 2.84 6.97
CA SER A 64 -1.91 1.45 6.56
C SER A 64 -2.01 0.51 7.75
N TYR A 65 -1.46 0.89 8.91
CA TYR A 65 -1.62 0.21 10.19
C TYR A 65 -2.52 1.03 11.12
N LYS A 66 -3.83 0.78 11.04
CA LYS A 66 -4.85 1.53 11.79
C LYS A 66 -4.91 1.15 13.27
N LYS A 67 -5.43 2.06 14.10
CA LYS A 67 -5.78 1.77 15.50
C LYS A 67 -6.71 0.54 15.54
N GLY A 68 -6.39 -0.42 16.39
CA GLY A 68 -7.18 -1.66 16.53
C GLY A 68 -6.93 -2.72 15.43
N ALA A 69 -5.89 -2.54 14.61
CA ALA A 69 -5.45 -3.57 13.68
C ALA A 69 -5.24 -4.92 14.41
N LYS A 70 -5.89 -5.98 13.92
CA LYS A 70 -5.87 -7.30 14.57
C LYS A 70 -4.62 -8.11 14.24
N ILE A 71 -3.83 -7.68 13.27
CA ILE A 71 -2.55 -8.30 12.93
C ILE A 71 -1.42 -7.63 13.75
N PRO A 72 -0.65 -8.37 14.55
CA PRO A 72 0.48 -7.77 15.26
C PRO A 72 1.64 -7.46 14.31
N LEU A 73 2.34 -6.34 14.54
CA LEU A 73 3.53 -5.92 13.77
C LEU A 73 4.60 -7.02 13.67
N SER A 74 4.72 -7.90 14.68
CA SER A 74 5.65 -9.04 14.67
C SER A 74 5.42 -10.04 13.52
N ARG A 75 4.21 -10.03 12.93
CA ARG A 75 3.83 -10.84 11.77
C ARG A 75 4.12 -10.16 10.44
N LEU A 76 4.46 -8.87 10.43
CA LEU A 76 4.81 -8.14 9.22
C LEU A 76 6.32 -8.17 8.96
N ARG A 77 6.69 -8.03 7.70
CA ARG A 77 8.06 -7.88 7.22
C ARG A 77 8.09 -6.73 6.23
N TYR A 78 9.04 -5.84 6.41
CA TYR A 78 9.39 -4.81 5.46
C TYR A 78 10.43 -5.36 4.49
N LEU A 79 10.23 -5.13 3.21
CA LEU A 79 11.02 -5.63 2.10
C LEU A 79 11.62 -4.45 1.34
N ARG A 80 12.88 -4.61 0.93
CA ARG A 80 13.51 -3.82 -0.13
C ARG A 80 13.61 -4.69 -1.36
N LEU A 81 13.09 -4.21 -2.49
CA LEU A 81 12.96 -5.00 -3.71
C LEU A 81 13.39 -4.16 -4.91
N ARG A 82 14.42 -4.61 -5.60
CA ARG A 82 14.85 -4.03 -6.86
C ARG A 82 13.90 -4.37 -8.01
N TYR A 83 13.67 -3.43 -8.90
CA TYR A 83 12.82 -3.59 -10.07
C TYR A 83 13.33 -2.76 -11.26
N ILE A 84 12.79 -3.05 -12.45
CA ILE A 84 13.01 -2.25 -13.66
C ILE A 84 11.76 -1.40 -13.88
N ASP A 85 11.91 -0.09 -14.10
CA ASP A 85 10.79 0.79 -14.42
C ASP A 85 10.40 0.76 -15.91
N PHE A 86 9.32 1.43 -16.28
CA PHE A 86 8.86 1.49 -17.69
C PHE A 86 9.84 2.20 -18.64
N ASP A 87 10.82 2.94 -18.11
CA ASP A 87 11.89 3.55 -18.89
C ASP A 87 13.14 2.65 -18.96
N GLY A 88 13.05 1.42 -18.44
CA GLY A 88 14.14 0.44 -18.44
C GLY A 88 15.20 0.69 -17.36
N ARG A 89 14.95 1.58 -16.39
CA ARG A 89 15.93 1.92 -15.35
C ARG A 89 15.77 1.02 -14.13
N GLU A 90 16.90 0.69 -13.51
CA GLU A 90 16.91 0.00 -12.22
C GLU A 90 16.46 0.95 -11.11
N ARG A 91 15.55 0.47 -10.26
CA ARG A 91 14.99 1.18 -9.12
C ARG A 91 14.91 0.27 -7.90
N ASP A 92 14.88 0.86 -6.71
CA ASP A 92 14.57 0.14 -5.49
C ASP A 92 13.18 0.52 -4.98
N GLY A 93 12.42 -0.49 -4.59
CA GLY A 93 11.08 -0.38 -4.05
C GLY A 93 10.98 -0.87 -2.61
N GLU A 94 9.84 -0.54 -2.00
CA GLU A 94 9.50 -0.88 -0.62
C GLU A 94 8.17 -1.61 -0.58
N MET A 95 8.07 -2.64 0.26
CA MET A 95 6.80 -3.36 0.45
C MET A 95 6.71 -3.95 1.86
N VAL A 96 5.52 -3.94 2.45
CA VAL A 96 5.25 -4.65 3.71
C VAL A 96 4.33 -5.84 3.44
N VAL A 97 4.74 -7.02 3.90
CA VAL A 97 3.98 -8.28 3.75
C VAL A 97 4.00 -9.11 5.03
N HIS A 98 3.18 -10.15 5.11
CA HIS A 98 3.23 -11.11 6.20
C HIS A 98 4.53 -11.92 6.14
N LYS A 99 5.10 -12.25 7.30
CA LYS A 99 6.29 -13.11 7.45
C LYS A 99 6.19 -14.49 6.77
N LYS A 100 4.98 -14.93 6.42
CA LYS A 100 4.71 -16.21 5.76
C LYS A 100 5.03 -16.16 4.27
N ILE A 101 4.94 -14.98 3.66
CA ILE A 101 5.19 -14.78 2.23
C ILE A 101 6.45 -13.96 1.94
N ALA A 102 7.06 -13.29 2.91
CA ALA A 102 8.25 -12.44 2.71
C ALA A 102 9.34 -13.03 1.78
N LYS A 103 9.87 -14.23 2.09
CA LYS A 103 10.87 -14.89 1.22
C LYS A 103 10.33 -15.21 -0.17
N ARG A 104 9.04 -15.56 -0.30
CA ARG A 104 8.40 -15.86 -1.59
C ARG A 104 8.20 -14.59 -2.41
N THR A 105 7.83 -13.50 -1.78
CA THR A 105 7.74 -12.18 -2.41
C THR A 105 9.10 -11.78 -2.97
N CYS A 106 10.19 -11.89 -2.20
CA CYS A 106 11.54 -11.65 -2.74
C CYS A 106 11.88 -12.55 -3.94
N LYS A 107 11.49 -13.84 -3.92
CA LYS A 107 11.67 -14.75 -5.07
C LYS A 107 10.91 -14.27 -6.31
N VAL A 108 9.62 -13.95 -6.15
CA VAL A 108 8.76 -13.46 -7.23
C VAL A 108 9.37 -12.20 -7.85
N PHE A 109 9.68 -11.18 -7.05
CA PHE A 109 10.22 -9.93 -7.57
C PHE A 109 11.62 -10.07 -8.14
N TYR A 110 12.45 -11.00 -7.64
CA TYR A 110 13.71 -11.33 -8.28
C TYR A 110 13.51 -11.98 -9.66
N GLU A 111 12.55 -12.90 -9.80
CA GLU A 111 12.21 -13.50 -11.10
C GLU A 111 11.66 -12.44 -12.07
N LEU A 112 10.79 -11.54 -11.62
CA LEU A 112 10.29 -10.40 -12.42
C LEU A 112 11.42 -9.46 -12.86
N TYR A 113 12.34 -9.14 -11.95
CA TYR A 113 13.51 -8.32 -12.23
C TYR A 113 14.41 -8.97 -13.30
N ARG A 114 14.65 -10.28 -13.19
CA ARG A 114 15.47 -11.02 -14.17
C ARG A 114 14.89 -11.03 -15.58
N ILE A 115 13.57 -11.09 -15.71
CA ILE A 115 12.89 -10.99 -17.01
C ILE A 115 12.63 -9.54 -17.44
N LYS A 116 13.10 -8.56 -16.66
CA LYS A 116 12.91 -7.12 -16.88
C LYS A 116 11.44 -6.72 -17.05
N TYR A 117 10.52 -7.39 -16.34
CA TYR A 117 9.12 -6.97 -16.33
C TYR A 117 9.00 -5.59 -15.67
N PRO A 118 8.45 -4.58 -16.37
CA PRO A 118 8.43 -3.22 -15.86
C PRO A 118 7.40 -3.07 -14.73
N ILE A 119 7.82 -2.43 -13.65
CA ILE A 119 6.97 -2.01 -12.54
C ILE A 119 7.01 -0.48 -12.49
N ALA A 120 5.84 0.17 -12.47
CA ALA A 120 5.80 1.63 -12.51
C ALA A 120 6.38 2.25 -11.24
N ARG A 121 5.91 1.76 -10.09
CA ARG A 121 6.29 2.22 -8.75
C ARG A 121 6.11 1.09 -7.77
N MET A 122 6.88 1.12 -6.68
CA MET A 122 6.72 0.21 -5.55
C MET A 122 7.06 0.96 -4.27
N GLN A 123 6.07 1.69 -3.76
CA GLN A 123 6.13 2.48 -2.55
C GLN A 123 5.14 1.91 -1.53
N LEU A 124 5.40 2.16 -0.24
CA LEU A 124 4.40 1.88 0.78
C LEU A 124 3.13 2.67 0.49
N VAL A 125 1.97 2.07 0.73
CA VAL A 125 0.67 2.74 0.53
C VAL A 125 0.52 3.97 1.44
N ASP A 126 1.35 4.06 2.49
CA ASP A 126 1.43 5.18 3.43
C ASP A 126 1.89 6.50 2.80
N GLU A 127 2.59 6.44 1.65
CA GLU A 127 2.92 7.61 0.82
C GLU A 127 1.67 8.23 0.14
N TYR A 128 0.55 7.49 0.17
CA TYR A 128 -0.76 7.89 -0.33
C TYR A 128 -1.78 7.98 0.81
N ASP A 129 -1.33 8.18 2.05
CA ASP A 129 -2.19 8.21 3.25
C ASP A 129 -3.04 6.94 3.46
N ALA A 130 -2.57 5.81 2.93
CA ALA A 130 -3.29 4.53 2.86
C ALA A 130 -4.60 4.58 2.05
N ASP A 131 -4.76 5.60 1.20
CA ASP A 131 -5.79 5.66 0.15
C ASP A 131 -5.45 4.66 -0.96
N ASP A 132 -6.27 3.61 -1.02
CA ASP A 132 -6.12 2.52 -1.98
C ASP A 132 -6.33 2.98 -3.41
N GLU A 133 -7.31 3.85 -3.66
CA GLU A 133 -7.62 4.36 -4.99
C GLU A 133 -6.51 5.27 -5.49
N ALA A 134 -5.97 6.15 -4.63
CA ALA A 134 -4.85 7.03 -4.99
C ALA A 134 -3.58 6.22 -5.34
N SER A 135 -3.24 5.22 -4.52
CA SER A 135 -2.11 4.31 -4.76
C SER A 135 -2.30 3.52 -6.06
N MET A 136 -3.49 2.94 -6.27
CA MET A 136 -3.80 2.21 -7.50
C MET A 136 -3.73 3.13 -8.72
N ALA A 137 -4.31 4.33 -8.66
CA ALA A 137 -4.33 5.30 -9.75
C ALA A 137 -2.92 5.77 -10.14
N ALA A 138 -1.99 5.81 -9.19
CA ALA A 138 -0.56 6.05 -9.40
C ALA A 138 0.20 4.84 -9.99
N ASN A 139 -0.50 3.73 -10.25
CA ASN A 139 0.05 2.45 -10.72
C ASN A 139 1.05 1.83 -9.74
N ASN A 140 0.86 2.08 -8.44
CA ASN A 140 1.77 1.62 -7.39
C ASN A 140 1.58 0.13 -7.09
N THR A 141 2.62 -0.66 -7.32
CA THR A 141 2.68 -2.06 -6.90
C THR A 141 2.82 -2.11 -5.38
N SER A 142 1.86 -2.73 -4.68
CA SER A 142 1.76 -2.63 -3.21
C SER A 142 1.21 -3.92 -2.58
N ALA A 143 1.23 -3.99 -1.24
CA ALA A 143 0.76 -5.16 -0.50
C ALA A 143 0.00 -4.77 0.77
N PHE A 144 0.65 -4.60 1.92
CA PHE A 144 -0.07 -4.37 3.16
C PHE A 144 -0.86 -3.05 3.17
N ASN A 145 -2.19 -3.15 3.37
CA ASN A 145 -3.08 -2.03 3.68
C ASN A 145 -4.22 -2.56 4.58
N TYR A 146 -4.33 -2.06 5.82
CA TYR A 146 -5.37 -2.47 6.76
C TYR A 146 -6.72 -1.79 6.46
N ARG A 147 -7.52 -2.46 5.62
CA ARG A 147 -8.81 -2.00 5.11
C ARG A 147 -9.79 -3.15 4.87
N LYS A 148 -11.07 -2.81 4.83
CA LYS A 148 -12.10 -3.74 4.33
C LYS A 148 -11.97 -3.87 2.81
N VAL A 149 -12.50 -4.96 2.26
CA VAL A 149 -12.76 -5.05 0.82
C VAL A 149 -13.79 -3.98 0.45
N ALA A 150 -13.63 -3.32 -0.71
CA ALA A 150 -14.57 -2.30 -1.17
C ALA A 150 -16.01 -2.84 -1.16
N ASN A 151 -16.93 -2.06 -0.61
CA ASN A 151 -18.35 -2.41 -0.46
C ASN A 151 -18.62 -3.72 0.31
N SER A 152 -17.75 -4.08 1.27
CA SER A 152 -17.91 -5.27 2.11
C SER A 152 -17.56 -5.00 3.58
N SER A 153 -18.10 -5.81 4.49
CA SER A 153 -17.67 -5.84 5.90
C SER A 153 -16.42 -6.70 6.13
N LYS A 154 -16.02 -7.51 5.13
CA LYS A 154 -14.89 -8.44 5.21
C LYS A 154 -13.55 -7.70 5.12
N MET A 155 -12.61 -8.08 5.98
CA MET A 155 -11.23 -7.61 5.89
C MET A 155 -10.54 -8.12 4.62
N SER A 156 -9.80 -7.25 3.95
CA SER A 156 -9.02 -7.61 2.77
C SER A 156 -7.84 -8.52 3.12
N LYS A 157 -7.38 -9.34 2.18
CA LYS A 157 -6.11 -10.09 2.30
C LYS A 157 -4.90 -9.16 2.39
N HIS A 158 -5.00 -7.95 1.84
CA HIS A 158 -4.01 -6.88 2.05
C HIS A 158 -3.85 -6.53 3.53
N SER A 159 -4.93 -6.61 4.32
CA SER A 159 -4.90 -6.33 5.77
C SER A 159 -4.21 -7.40 6.59
N GLN A 160 -3.94 -8.56 5.97
CA GLN A 160 -3.14 -9.61 6.56
C GLN A 160 -1.71 -9.60 6.01
N GLY A 161 -1.39 -8.72 5.05
CA GLY A 161 -0.12 -8.73 4.30
C GLY A 161 0.04 -10.00 3.47
N LEU A 162 -1.06 -10.60 3.02
CA LEU A 162 -1.07 -11.87 2.27
C LEU A 162 -1.45 -11.69 0.80
N ALA A 163 -1.62 -10.45 0.35
CA ALA A 163 -1.89 -10.10 -1.04
C ALA A 163 -0.88 -9.08 -1.57
N ILE A 164 -0.70 -9.09 -2.88
CA ILE A 164 0.19 -8.20 -3.65
C ILE A 164 -0.58 -7.78 -4.90
N ASP A 165 -0.63 -6.48 -5.15
CA ASP A 165 -1.18 -5.90 -6.38
C ASP A 165 -0.04 -5.44 -7.31
N ILE A 166 -0.08 -5.85 -8.58
CA ILE A 166 0.95 -5.54 -9.59
C ILE A 166 0.42 -4.55 -10.62
N ASN A 167 1.05 -3.38 -10.69
CA ASN A 167 0.70 -2.29 -11.62
C ASN A 167 -0.84 -2.09 -11.74
N PRO A 168 -1.53 -1.69 -10.65
CA PRO A 168 -2.99 -1.58 -10.59
C PRO A 168 -3.68 -0.89 -11.77
N ARG A 169 -3.08 0.18 -12.29
CA ARG A 169 -3.69 0.99 -13.35
C ARG A 169 -3.79 0.23 -14.68
N ILE A 170 -2.83 -0.65 -14.96
CA ILE A 170 -2.85 -1.47 -16.20
C ILE A 170 -3.53 -2.82 -15.96
N ASN A 171 -3.69 -3.23 -14.70
CA ASN A 171 -4.29 -4.48 -14.26
C ASN A 171 -5.48 -4.23 -13.33
N PRO A 172 -6.57 -3.63 -13.81
CA PRO A 172 -7.63 -3.13 -12.96
C PRO A 172 -8.45 -4.23 -12.28
N TYR A 173 -9.10 -3.85 -11.18
CA TYR A 173 -10.22 -4.58 -10.61
C TYR A 173 -11.51 -4.23 -11.36
N ILE A 174 -12.17 -5.22 -11.95
CA ILE A 174 -13.39 -5.07 -12.73
C ILE A 174 -14.53 -5.83 -12.07
N THR A 175 -15.62 -5.13 -11.82
CA THR A 175 -16.87 -5.68 -11.29
C THR A 175 -18.06 -5.24 -12.15
N LYS A 176 -19.25 -5.78 -11.85
CA LYS A 176 -20.51 -5.27 -12.42
C LYS A 176 -20.81 -3.81 -12.05
N TYR A 177 -20.18 -3.29 -11.00
CA TYR A 177 -20.40 -1.93 -10.49
C TYR A 177 -19.40 -0.91 -11.06
N GLY A 178 -18.32 -1.36 -11.71
CA GLY A 178 -17.32 -0.43 -12.23
C GLY A 178 -15.93 -1.04 -12.39
N ILE A 179 -14.96 -0.14 -12.48
CA ILE A 179 -13.54 -0.43 -12.64
C ILE A 179 -12.75 0.40 -11.65
N ALA A 180 -11.79 -0.23 -10.97
CA ALA A 180 -10.84 0.42 -10.09
C ALA A 180 -9.40 0.08 -10.51
N PRO A 181 -8.48 1.06 -10.50
CA PRO A 181 -8.74 2.46 -10.26
C PRO A 181 -9.49 3.11 -11.43
N ALA A 182 -10.19 4.21 -11.17
CA ALA A 182 -11.10 4.87 -12.12
C ALA A 182 -10.39 5.34 -13.41
N ASN A 183 -9.08 5.60 -13.35
CA ASN A 183 -8.24 5.98 -14.48
C ASN A 183 -7.72 4.78 -15.32
N SER A 184 -8.28 3.58 -15.11
CA SER A 184 -7.92 2.35 -15.84
C SER A 184 -8.90 1.97 -16.93
N LYS A 185 -9.90 2.81 -17.24
CA LYS A 185 -10.99 2.51 -18.19
C LYS A 185 -10.51 1.93 -19.52
N VAL A 186 -9.40 2.44 -20.07
CA VAL A 186 -8.81 1.95 -21.32
C VAL A 186 -8.35 0.49 -21.23
N TYR A 187 -7.85 0.08 -20.06
CA TYR A 187 -7.39 -1.28 -19.78
C TYR A 187 -8.54 -2.24 -19.41
N ARG A 188 -9.80 -1.79 -19.49
CA ARG A 188 -10.94 -2.73 -19.53
C ARG A 188 -10.84 -3.62 -20.77
N ASN A 189 -10.38 -3.07 -21.89
CA ASN A 189 -10.03 -3.89 -23.04
C ASN A 189 -8.76 -4.68 -22.70
N ARG A 190 -8.93 -6.00 -22.58
CA ARG A 190 -7.86 -6.95 -22.23
C ARG A 190 -7.18 -7.55 -23.46
N ASP A 191 -7.55 -7.12 -24.66
CA ASP A 191 -6.82 -7.47 -25.87
C ASP A 191 -5.73 -6.41 -26.12
N ALA A 192 -4.46 -6.83 -26.12
CA ALA A 192 -3.32 -5.94 -26.30
C ALA A 192 -3.24 -5.35 -27.72
N GLU A 193 -3.84 -5.97 -28.72
CA GLU A 193 -3.84 -5.46 -30.09
C GLU A 193 -4.81 -4.28 -30.25
N THR A 194 -5.95 -4.33 -29.56
CA THR A 194 -7.02 -3.34 -29.68
C THR A 194 -7.09 -2.37 -28.49
N CYS A 195 -6.36 -2.63 -27.41
CA CYS A 195 -6.31 -1.74 -26.26
C CYS A 195 -5.57 -0.44 -26.60
N ARG A 196 -6.14 0.71 -26.22
CA ARG A 196 -5.54 2.03 -26.46
C ARG A 196 -4.60 2.49 -25.32
N GLY A 197 -4.35 1.63 -24.34
CA GLY A 197 -3.47 1.93 -23.22
C GLY A 197 -2.00 1.98 -23.62
N LYS A 198 -1.26 2.97 -23.11
CA LYS A 198 0.19 3.14 -23.36
C LYS A 198 0.99 1.87 -23.06
N TYR A 199 0.63 1.15 -22.01
CA TYR A 199 1.36 -0.01 -21.49
C TYR A 199 0.58 -1.32 -21.65
N ARG A 200 -0.25 -1.42 -22.70
CA ARG A 200 -1.12 -2.57 -22.95
C ARG A 200 -0.38 -3.91 -23.04
N ASP A 201 0.87 -3.92 -23.53
CA ASP A 201 1.67 -5.13 -23.68
C ASP A 201 2.16 -5.72 -22.34
N TYR A 202 1.97 -4.97 -21.24
CA TYR A 202 2.37 -5.38 -19.88
C TYR A 202 1.17 -5.73 -18.99
N MET A 203 -0.04 -5.77 -19.58
CA MET A 203 -1.23 -6.31 -18.94
C MET A 203 -1.02 -7.78 -18.57
N ILE A 204 -1.47 -8.18 -17.39
CA ILE A 204 -1.36 -9.55 -16.94
C ILE A 204 -2.50 -10.38 -17.53
N HIS A 205 -2.14 -11.50 -18.15
CA HIS A 205 -3.02 -12.49 -18.74
C HIS A 205 -2.77 -13.87 -18.15
N ARG A 206 -3.80 -14.72 -18.16
CA ARG A 206 -3.63 -16.12 -17.76
C ARG A 206 -2.55 -16.75 -18.62
N GLY A 207 -1.57 -17.36 -17.97
CA GLY A 207 -0.51 -18.09 -18.65
C GLY A 207 0.62 -17.22 -19.15
N ASP A 208 0.64 -15.91 -18.91
CA ASP A 208 1.85 -15.13 -19.15
C ASP A 208 2.94 -15.42 -18.10
N GLU A 209 4.10 -14.79 -18.27
CA GLU A 209 5.25 -15.04 -17.41
C GLU A 209 5.05 -14.54 -15.97
N VAL A 210 4.39 -13.39 -15.78
CA VAL A 210 4.08 -12.84 -14.46
C VAL A 210 3.16 -13.80 -13.71
N TYR A 211 2.07 -14.22 -14.34
CA TYR A 211 1.15 -15.24 -13.85
C TYR A 211 1.90 -16.51 -13.44
N ARG A 212 2.71 -17.08 -14.35
CA ARG A 212 3.48 -18.31 -14.07
C ARG A 212 4.43 -18.16 -12.88
N ILE A 213 5.15 -17.04 -12.77
CA ILE A 213 6.06 -16.75 -11.65
C ILE A 213 5.29 -16.75 -10.32
N PHE A 214 4.15 -16.06 -10.27
CA PHE A 214 3.31 -16.03 -9.07
C PHE A 214 2.72 -17.40 -8.74
N LYS A 215 2.19 -18.12 -9.74
CA LYS A 215 1.63 -19.48 -9.58
C LYS A 215 2.68 -20.46 -9.05
N LYS A 216 3.88 -20.48 -9.64
CA LYS A 216 5.03 -21.29 -9.22
C LYS A 216 5.42 -21.01 -7.76
N ASN A 217 5.28 -19.77 -7.31
CA ASN A 217 5.53 -19.38 -5.92
C ASN A 217 4.32 -19.58 -4.98
N GLY A 218 3.24 -20.18 -5.48
CA GLY A 218 2.07 -20.62 -4.73
C GLY A 218 1.08 -19.51 -4.39
N PHE A 219 0.95 -18.51 -5.26
CA PHE A 219 -0.13 -17.52 -5.20
C PHE A 219 -1.33 -17.96 -6.05
N SER A 220 -2.54 -17.59 -5.64
CA SER A 220 -3.70 -17.51 -6.53
C SER A 220 -3.74 -16.13 -7.20
N TRP A 221 -4.49 -16.00 -8.28
CA TRP A 221 -4.61 -14.76 -9.04
C TRP A 221 -6.08 -14.33 -9.11
N GLY A 222 -6.36 -13.05 -8.85
CA GLY A 222 -7.70 -12.47 -8.86
C GLY A 222 -8.33 -12.41 -10.25
N GLY A 223 -7.52 -12.46 -11.32
CA GLY A 223 -8.01 -12.65 -12.70
C GLY A 223 -8.72 -14.01 -12.90
N ASP A 224 -8.51 -14.98 -12.01
CA ASP A 224 -9.16 -16.30 -12.07
C ASP A 224 -10.55 -16.33 -11.43
N TRP A 225 -10.92 -15.29 -10.67
CA TRP A 225 -12.22 -15.24 -9.97
C TRP A 225 -13.40 -15.20 -10.94
N LYS A 226 -14.54 -15.78 -10.54
CA LYS A 226 -15.70 -15.98 -11.43
C LYS A 226 -16.51 -14.70 -11.68
N TYR A 227 -16.80 -13.92 -10.62
CA TYR A 227 -17.80 -12.85 -10.66
C TYR A 227 -17.20 -11.44 -10.72
N SER A 228 -15.99 -11.26 -10.21
CA SER A 228 -15.21 -10.04 -10.33
C SER A 228 -13.81 -10.42 -10.77
N LYS A 229 -13.19 -9.61 -11.62
CA LYS A 229 -11.86 -9.88 -12.17
C LYS A 229 -10.89 -8.89 -11.57
N ASP A 230 -10.02 -9.35 -10.69
CA ASP A 230 -9.01 -8.51 -10.05
C ASP A 230 -7.63 -8.81 -10.64
N TYR A 231 -7.33 -8.16 -11.78
CA TYR A 231 -6.15 -8.52 -12.59
C TYR A 231 -4.83 -8.16 -11.92
N GLN A 232 -4.82 -7.19 -11.02
CA GLN A 232 -3.65 -6.80 -10.21
C GLN A 232 -3.34 -7.80 -9.11
N HIS A 233 -4.35 -8.50 -8.60
CA HIS A 233 -4.33 -9.10 -7.27
C HIS A 233 -3.80 -10.52 -7.26
N PHE A 234 -2.79 -10.78 -6.41
CA PHE A 234 -2.28 -12.11 -6.12
C PHE A 234 -2.30 -12.37 -4.62
N GLU A 235 -2.85 -13.50 -4.17
CA GLU A 235 -2.99 -13.80 -2.73
C GLU A 235 -2.57 -15.21 -2.31
N ARG A 236 -2.43 -15.38 -0.99
CA ARG A 236 -2.16 -16.65 -0.32
C ARG A 236 -2.88 -16.79 1.03
#